data_AF-A0A9F1U6G0-F1
#
_entry.id   AF-A0A9F1U6G0-F1
#
_cell.length_a   1.000
_cell.length_b   1.000
_cell.length_c   1.000
_cell.angle_alpha   90.00
_cell.angle_beta   90.00
_cell.angle_gamma   90.00
#
_symmetry.space_group_name_H-M   'P 1'
#
loop_
_entity.id
_entity.type
_entity.pdbx_description
1 polymer ?
#
loop_
_entity_poly.entity_id
_entity_poly.type
_entity_poly.pdbx_seq_one_letter_code
_entity_poly.pdbx_strand_id
1 'polypeptide(L)'
;MQQQNAHKYQNQAYEQSKQPKKNKYTKIIFIFLAVLAVLLVIASAVQQFIPIEEPPVQENTWQGLTPGFKLTPKLLEELGKPLEVENLPAEKQHITYSSEHFAAYHNEILVNKEGIVEFIQIPAKFDENNTLSNYITLYGEPDFELFAPQVNENVKAHVFLDEGLVIVANISNKVINQTWHFEPTDTETFMLNWGRQLSTEATQPEAFPR
;
A
#
# COMPACT_ATOMS: atom_id res chain seq x y z
N MET A 1 8.20 98.27 -1.03
CA MET A 1 7.43 97.25 -1.76
C MET A 1 8.29 96.50 -2.80
N GLN A 2 9.49 96.01 -2.44
CA GLN A 2 10.35 95.24 -3.38
C GLN A 2 10.70 93.82 -2.88
N GLN A 3 10.39 93.46 -1.62
CA GLN A 3 10.72 92.13 -1.08
C GLN A 3 9.62 91.07 -1.26
N GLN A 4 8.38 91.45 -1.62
CA GLN A 4 7.28 90.48 -1.77
C GLN A 4 7.26 89.77 -3.13
N ASN A 5 7.98 90.25 -4.14
CA ASN A 5 8.00 89.62 -5.46
C ASN A 5 9.05 88.50 -5.58
N ALA A 6 10.07 88.44 -4.71
CA ALA A 6 11.13 87.42 -4.78
C ALA A 6 10.65 86.03 -4.34
N HIS A 7 9.72 85.95 -3.36
CA HIS A 7 9.24 84.67 -2.84
C HIS A 7 8.30 83.92 -3.80
N LYS A 8 7.67 84.61 -4.76
CA LYS A 8 6.72 83.97 -5.68
C LYS A 8 7.42 83.15 -6.78
N TYR A 9 8.62 83.55 -7.19
CA TYR A 9 9.40 82.83 -8.22
C TYR A 9 10.13 81.61 -7.65
N GLN A 10 10.45 81.59 -6.36
CA GLN A 10 11.18 80.47 -5.74
C GLN A 10 10.31 79.22 -5.55
N ASN A 11 9.00 79.41 -5.30
CA ASN A 11 8.08 78.28 -5.08
C ASN A 11 7.63 77.59 -6.39
N GLN A 12 7.65 78.29 -7.54
CA GLN A 12 7.31 77.67 -8.83
C GLN A 12 8.42 76.75 -9.36
N ALA A 13 9.69 77.03 -9.03
CA ALA A 13 10.81 76.17 -9.40
C ALA A 13 10.84 74.85 -8.59
N TYR A 14 10.35 74.86 -7.35
CA TYR A 14 10.30 73.67 -6.51
C TYR A 14 9.22 72.67 -6.97
N GLU A 15 8.03 73.15 -7.34
CA GLU A 15 6.90 72.33 -7.81
C GLU A 15 7.18 71.61 -9.15
N GLN A 16 7.91 72.24 -10.09
CA GLN A 16 8.23 71.59 -11.37
C GLN A 16 9.25 70.44 -11.26
N SER A 17 10.02 70.37 -10.17
CA SER A 17 11.06 69.33 -9.98
C SER A 17 10.51 67.98 -9.49
N LYS A 18 9.24 67.90 -9.07
CA LYS A 18 8.61 66.68 -8.50
C LYS A 18 7.75 65.87 -9.49
N GLN A 19 7.82 66.15 -10.78
CA GLN A 19 7.19 65.27 -11.78
C GLN A 19 7.98 63.93 -11.83
N PRO A 20 7.41 62.79 -11.41
CA PRO A 20 8.11 61.52 -11.41
C PRO A 20 8.48 61.18 -12.86
N LYS A 21 9.78 61.14 -13.14
CA LYS A 21 10.34 60.79 -14.44
C LYS A 21 9.80 59.41 -14.81
N LYS A 22 8.85 59.34 -15.76
CA LYS A 22 8.22 58.09 -16.21
C LYS A 22 9.32 57.13 -16.67
N ASN A 23 9.72 56.22 -15.78
CA ASN A 23 10.74 55.23 -16.08
C ASN A 23 10.16 54.26 -17.10
N LYS A 24 10.70 54.29 -18.32
CA LYS A 24 10.35 53.37 -19.42
C LYS A 24 10.40 51.88 -19.01
N TYR A 25 11.18 51.57 -17.98
CA TYR A 25 11.32 50.23 -17.40
C TYR A 25 10.10 49.74 -16.63
N THR A 26 9.24 50.62 -16.10
CA THR A 26 8.06 50.19 -15.34
C THR A 26 7.11 49.38 -16.21
N LYS A 27 6.96 49.74 -17.50
CA LYS A 27 6.14 48.97 -18.46
C LYS A 27 6.73 47.58 -18.75
N ILE A 28 8.06 47.50 -18.87
CA ILE A 28 8.78 46.24 -19.13
C ILE A 28 8.60 45.28 -17.95
N ILE A 29 8.69 45.79 -16.72
CA ILE A 29 8.49 44.99 -15.49
C ILE A 29 7.07 44.41 -15.44
N PHE A 30 6.04 45.20 -15.76
CA PHE A 30 4.66 44.70 -15.77
C PHE A 30 4.41 43.63 -16.85
N ILE A 31 5.01 43.77 -18.04
CA ILE A 31 4.92 42.75 -19.10
C ILE A 31 5.61 41.46 -18.64
N PHE A 32 6.80 41.56 -18.05
CA PHE A 32 7.53 40.40 -17.54
C PHE A 32 6.74 39.66 -16.44
N LEU A 33 6.16 40.39 -15.49
CA LEU A 33 5.33 39.81 -14.43
C LEU A 33 4.08 39.11 -14.98
N ALA A 34 3.43 39.68 -16.00
CA ALA A 34 2.27 39.07 -16.64
C ALA A 34 2.64 37.74 -17.35
N VAL A 35 3.77 37.71 -18.06
CA VAL A 35 4.27 36.48 -18.70
C VAL A 35 4.61 35.42 -17.65
N LEU A 36 5.26 35.80 -16.55
CA LEU A 36 5.60 34.88 -15.48
C LEU A 36 4.35 34.26 -14.82
N ALA A 37 3.32 35.07 -14.59
CA ALA A 37 2.05 34.60 -14.03
C ALA A 37 1.36 33.59 -14.97
N VAL A 38 1.35 33.84 -16.29
CA VAL A 38 0.77 32.92 -17.28
C VAL A 38 1.55 31.60 -17.30
N LEU A 39 2.89 31.65 -17.25
CA LEU A 39 3.71 30.44 -17.20
C LEU A 39 3.45 29.60 -15.95
N LEU A 40 3.23 30.23 -14.79
CA LEU A 40 2.88 29.51 -13.55
C LEU A 40 1.51 28.82 -13.65
N VAL A 41 0.51 29.47 -14.24
CA VAL A 41 -0.81 28.86 -14.46
C VAL A 41 -0.71 27.66 -15.40
N ILE A 42 0.03 27.78 -16.51
CA ILE A 42 0.24 26.66 -17.45
C ILE A 42 0.97 25.50 -16.76
N ALA A 43 2.02 25.78 -15.98
CA ALA A 43 2.76 24.75 -15.25
C ALA A 43 1.86 23.98 -14.26
N SER A 44 0.94 24.67 -13.59
CA SER A 44 -0.01 24.04 -12.67
C SER A 44 -1.05 23.15 -13.38
N ALA A 45 -1.45 23.50 -14.60
CA ALA A 45 -2.39 22.70 -15.37
C ALA A 45 -1.77 21.40 -15.92
N VAL A 46 -0.46 21.40 -16.21
CA VAL A 46 0.24 20.21 -16.75
C VAL A 46 0.42 19.11 -15.69
N GLN A 47 0.51 19.45 -14.40
CA GLN A 47 0.62 18.46 -13.32
C GLN A 47 -0.63 17.58 -13.15
N GLN A 48 -1.79 18.00 -13.65
CA GLN A 48 -3.04 17.24 -13.52
C GLN A 48 -3.22 16.14 -14.57
N PHE A 49 -2.32 16.06 -15.57
CA PHE A 49 -2.41 15.08 -16.66
C PHE A 49 -1.26 14.09 -16.71
N ILE A 50 -0.47 13.97 -15.64
CA ILE A 50 0.44 12.83 -15.54
C ILE A 50 -0.46 11.60 -15.36
N PRO A 51 -0.51 10.67 -16.34
CA PRO A 51 -1.22 9.42 -16.15
C PRO A 51 -0.60 8.76 -14.93
N ILE A 52 -1.40 8.48 -13.91
CA ILE A 52 -0.96 7.63 -12.81
C ILE A 52 -0.72 6.28 -13.47
N GLU A 53 0.54 5.90 -13.67
CA GLU A 53 0.86 4.52 -14.04
C GLU A 53 0.30 3.66 -12.90
N GLU A 54 -0.77 2.92 -13.18
CA GLU A 54 -1.26 1.91 -12.25
C GLU A 54 -0.08 0.97 -11.99
N PRO A 55 0.32 0.77 -10.72
CA PRO A 55 1.39 -0.16 -10.41
C PRO A 55 1.06 -1.51 -11.04
N PRO A 56 2.04 -2.24 -11.59
CA PRO A 56 1.79 -3.55 -12.15
C PRO A 56 1.12 -4.40 -11.07
N VAL A 57 -0.07 -4.92 -11.37
CA VAL A 57 -0.79 -5.85 -10.49
C VAL A 57 0.15 -7.02 -10.23
N GLN A 58 0.74 -7.07 -9.04
CA GLN A 58 1.50 -8.23 -8.62
C GLN A 58 0.49 -9.36 -8.40
N GLU A 59 0.55 -10.37 -9.26
CA GLU A 59 -0.25 -11.57 -9.02
C GLU A 59 0.20 -12.20 -7.70
N ASN A 60 -0.74 -12.36 -6.78
CA ASN A 60 -0.56 -13.00 -5.48
C ASN A 60 -0.35 -14.51 -5.67
N THR A 61 0.86 -14.87 -6.08
CA THR A 61 1.24 -16.24 -6.42
C THR A 61 2.35 -16.76 -5.51
N TRP A 62 2.31 -18.06 -5.23
CA TRP A 62 3.42 -18.78 -4.62
C TRP A 62 3.95 -19.81 -5.62
N GLN A 63 5.19 -19.62 -6.08
CA GLN A 63 5.81 -20.49 -7.10
C GLN A 63 4.93 -20.67 -8.37
N GLY A 64 4.20 -19.62 -8.76
CA GLY A 64 3.27 -19.65 -9.90
C GLY A 64 1.91 -20.32 -9.60
N LEU A 65 1.67 -20.71 -8.34
CA LEU A 65 0.37 -21.16 -7.87
C LEU A 65 -0.49 -19.97 -7.44
N THR A 66 -1.68 -19.88 -8.01
CA THR A 66 -2.67 -18.83 -7.71
C THR A 66 -3.96 -19.50 -7.26
N PRO A 67 -4.63 -19.00 -6.20
CA PRO A 67 -5.99 -19.41 -5.87
C PRO A 67 -6.94 -19.28 -7.08
N GLY A 68 -7.91 -20.20 -7.19
CA GLY A 68 -8.83 -20.30 -8.32
C GLY A 68 -8.32 -21.10 -9.52
N PHE A 69 -7.03 -21.48 -9.53
CA PHE A 69 -6.47 -22.30 -10.61
C PHE A 69 -6.43 -23.78 -10.25
N LYS A 70 -6.51 -24.61 -11.30
CA LYS A 70 -6.43 -26.05 -11.17
C LYS A 70 -4.99 -26.49 -10.88
N LEU A 71 -4.79 -27.21 -9.79
CA LEU A 71 -3.54 -27.88 -9.48
C LEU A 71 -3.32 -29.02 -10.48
N THR A 72 -2.37 -28.81 -11.40
CA THR A 72 -2.03 -29.81 -12.41
C THR A 72 -0.95 -30.75 -11.90
N PRO A 73 -0.83 -31.99 -12.43
CA PRO A 73 0.26 -32.89 -12.07
C PRO A 73 1.65 -32.26 -12.31
N LYS A 74 1.81 -31.48 -13.38
CA LYS A 74 3.07 -30.76 -13.67
C LYS A 74 3.42 -29.76 -12.57
N LEU A 75 2.43 -28.98 -12.13
CA LEU A 75 2.63 -28.00 -11.06
C LEU A 75 2.91 -28.70 -9.73
N LEU A 76 2.23 -29.81 -9.45
CA LEU A 76 2.50 -30.65 -8.29
C LEU A 76 3.95 -31.17 -8.29
N GLU A 77 4.47 -31.59 -9.43
CA GLU A 77 5.87 -32.00 -9.60
C GLU A 77 6.85 -30.83 -9.37
N GLU A 78 6.52 -29.63 -9.86
CA GLU A 78 7.32 -28.40 -9.68
C GLU A 78 7.39 -27.96 -8.21
N LEU A 79 6.28 -28.09 -7.45
CA LEU A 79 6.23 -27.82 -6.00
C LEU A 79 6.99 -28.87 -5.17
N GLY A 80 7.37 -29.99 -5.78
CA GLY A 80 8.10 -31.07 -5.15
C GLY A 80 7.21 -32.09 -4.43
N LYS A 81 7.82 -32.88 -3.53
CA LYS A 81 7.09 -33.94 -2.82
C LYS A 81 6.39 -33.37 -1.58
N PRO A 82 5.06 -33.55 -1.42
CA PRO A 82 4.38 -33.14 -0.21
C PRO A 82 4.87 -33.94 1.00
N LEU A 83 4.92 -33.26 2.15
CA LEU A 83 5.16 -33.88 3.46
C LEU A 83 3.94 -34.69 3.89
N GLU A 84 2.75 -34.13 3.69
CA GLU A 84 1.48 -34.70 4.09
C GLU A 84 0.38 -34.32 3.11
N VAL A 85 -0.59 -35.21 2.95
CA VAL A 85 -1.83 -34.97 2.20
C VAL A 85 -2.97 -35.49 3.08
N GLU A 86 -3.72 -34.57 3.68
CA GLU A 86 -4.90 -34.89 4.50
C GLU A 86 -6.17 -34.71 3.65
N ASN A 87 -7.08 -35.69 3.70
CA ASN A 87 -8.40 -35.55 3.08
C ASN A 87 -9.38 -35.01 4.13
N LEU A 88 -9.91 -33.82 3.87
CA LEU A 88 -10.85 -33.11 4.72
C LEU A 88 -12.30 -33.40 4.31
N PRO A 89 -13.29 -33.05 5.15
CA PRO A 89 -14.70 -33.10 4.77
C PRO A 89 -14.99 -32.30 3.49
N ALA A 90 -16.10 -32.64 2.82
CA ALA A 90 -16.49 -32.05 1.53
C ALA A 90 -15.50 -32.32 0.39
N GLU A 91 -14.75 -33.43 0.47
CA GLU A 91 -13.82 -33.88 -0.59
C GLU A 91 -12.70 -32.87 -0.86
N LYS A 92 -12.32 -32.09 0.16
CA LYS A 92 -11.16 -31.18 0.09
C LYS A 92 -9.87 -31.91 0.47
N GLN A 93 -8.75 -31.42 -0.03
CA GLN A 93 -7.42 -31.90 0.33
C GLN A 93 -6.59 -30.77 0.91
N HIS A 94 -6.02 -31.00 2.09
CA HIS A 94 -4.99 -30.14 2.66
C HIS A 94 -3.63 -30.77 2.40
N ILE A 95 -2.77 -30.02 1.73
CA ILE A 95 -1.48 -30.49 1.25
C ILE A 95 -0.38 -29.65 1.90
N THR A 96 0.53 -30.33 2.57
CA THR A 96 1.60 -29.70 3.35
C THR A 96 2.95 -29.91 2.66
N TYR A 97 3.72 -28.85 2.51
CA TYR A 97 5.07 -28.85 1.94
C TYR A 97 6.09 -28.27 2.92
N SER A 98 7.35 -28.67 2.80
CA SER A 98 8.43 -28.06 3.57
C SER A 98 8.59 -26.60 3.16
N SER A 99 8.75 -25.70 4.13
CA SER A 99 9.25 -24.35 3.84
C SER A 99 10.73 -24.42 3.44
N GLU A 100 11.12 -23.62 2.46
CA GLU A 100 12.53 -23.45 2.07
C GLU A 100 13.35 -22.66 3.11
N HIS A 101 12.66 -21.88 3.95
CA HIS A 101 13.32 -20.91 4.82
C HIS A 101 13.29 -21.32 6.29
N PHE A 102 12.27 -22.08 6.72
CA PHE A 102 12.13 -22.47 8.11
C PHE A 102 11.72 -23.93 8.25
N ALA A 103 12.65 -24.79 8.65
CA ALA A 103 12.40 -26.23 8.78
C ALA A 103 11.26 -26.60 9.74
N ALA A 104 10.94 -25.73 10.70
CA ALA A 104 9.86 -25.93 11.67
C ALA A 104 8.48 -25.46 11.18
N TYR A 105 8.41 -24.84 10.00
CA TYR A 105 7.16 -24.33 9.43
C TYR A 105 6.93 -24.94 8.05
N HIS A 106 5.66 -24.97 7.65
CA HIS A 106 5.24 -25.62 6.42
C HIS A 106 4.49 -24.63 5.52
N ASN A 107 4.62 -24.84 4.22
CA ASN A 107 3.72 -24.22 3.24
C ASN A 107 2.48 -25.12 3.16
N GLU A 108 1.30 -24.51 3.13
CA GLU A 108 0.03 -25.23 3.15
C GLU A 108 -0.82 -24.82 1.95
N ILE A 109 -1.48 -25.79 1.33
CA ILE A 109 -2.39 -25.59 0.22
C ILE A 109 -3.69 -26.31 0.53
N LEU A 110 -4.82 -25.63 0.31
CA LEU A 110 -6.14 -26.26 0.32
C LEU A 110 -6.66 -26.38 -1.11
N VAL A 111 -7.13 -27.56 -1.46
CA VAL A 111 -7.64 -27.88 -2.80
C VAL A 111 -9.03 -28.49 -2.67
N ASN A 112 -9.96 -28.09 -3.55
CA ASN A 112 -11.28 -28.71 -3.60
C ASN A 112 -11.31 -30.01 -4.41
N LYS A 113 -12.47 -30.66 -4.46
CA LYS A 113 -12.66 -31.95 -5.15
C LYS A 113 -12.39 -31.90 -6.66
N GLU A 114 -12.54 -30.74 -7.29
CA GLU A 114 -12.23 -30.53 -8.71
C GLU A 114 -10.72 -30.33 -8.98
N GLY A 115 -9.92 -30.24 -7.92
CA GLY A 115 -8.49 -29.96 -7.97
C GLY A 115 -8.18 -28.46 -8.06
N ILE A 116 -9.12 -27.57 -7.71
CA ILE A 116 -8.90 -26.11 -7.71
C ILE A 116 -8.32 -25.69 -6.36
N VAL A 117 -7.27 -24.87 -6.41
CA VAL A 117 -6.63 -24.29 -5.23
C VAL A 117 -7.54 -23.22 -4.64
N GLU A 118 -7.97 -23.39 -3.39
CA GLU A 118 -8.83 -22.43 -2.70
C GLU A 118 -8.03 -21.50 -1.78
N PHE A 119 -6.92 -21.99 -1.23
CA PHE A 119 -6.13 -21.28 -0.23
C PHE A 119 -4.67 -21.72 -0.26
N ILE A 120 -3.77 -20.77 -0.02
CA ILE A 120 -2.33 -21.00 0.12
C ILE A 120 -1.84 -20.23 1.34
N GLN A 121 -1.12 -20.89 2.25
CA GLN A 121 -0.50 -20.25 3.41
C GLN A 121 1.00 -20.52 3.44
N ILE A 122 1.79 -19.46 3.48
CA ILE A 122 3.25 -19.50 3.40
C ILE A 122 3.88 -18.80 4.60
N PRO A 123 4.81 -19.43 5.34
CA PRO A 123 5.63 -18.74 6.32
C PRO A 123 6.50 -17.70 5.63
N ALA A 124 6.43 -16.46 6.09
CA ALA A 124 7.12 -15.35 5.47
C ALA A 124 8.62 -15.40 5.78
N LYS A 125 9.44 -15.30 4.74
CA LYS A 125 10.88 -15.10 4.90
C LYS A 125 11.13 -13.76 5.58
N PHE A 126 12.01 -13.75 6.58
CA PHE A 126 12.52 -12.50 7.12
C PHE A 126 13.40 -11.82 6.06
N ASP A 127 12.96 -10.67 5.58
CA ASP A 127 13.64 -9.86 4.58
C ASP A 127 13.33 -8.39 4.88
N GLU A 128 14.34 -7.52 4.76
CA GLU A 128 14.20 -6.07 4.95
C GLU A 128 13.21 -5.44 3.95
N ASN A 129 12.99 -6.10 2.81
CA ASN A 129 12.01 -5.69 1.81
C ASN A 129 10.63 -6.35 1.99
N ASN A 130 10.48 -7.30 2.91
CA ASN A 130 9.22 -8.00 3.19
C ASN A 130 8.61 -7.48 4.48
N THR A 131 8.15 -6.22 4.46
CA THR A 131 7.57 -5.53 5.62
C THR A 131 6.12 -5.18 5.37
N LEU A 132 5.30 -5.13 6.42
CA LEU A 132 3.90 -4.72 6.32
C LEU A 132 3.73 -3.37 5.62
N SER A 133 4.64 -2.42 5.85
CA SER A 133 4.59 -1.09 5.23
C SER A 133 4.71 -1.15 3.70
N ASN A 134 5.45 -2.14 3.17
CA ASN A 134 5.58 -2.33 1.72
C ASN A 134 4.27 -2.87 1.13
N TYR A 135 3.60 -3.80 1.82
CA TYR A 135 2.27 -4.26 1.42
C TYR A 135 1.27 -3.11 1.44
N ILE A 136 1.29 -2.27 2.48
CA ILE A 136 0.41 -1.09 2.57
C ILE A 136 0.69 -0.09 1.43
N THR A 137 1.96 0.07 1.04
CA THR A 137 2.32 0.93 -0.08
C THR A 137 1.82 0.39 -1.42
N LEU A 138 1.81 -0.94 -1.58
CA LEU A 138 1.40 -1.61 -2.83
C LEU A 138 -0.12 -1.73 -2.96
N TYR A 139 -0.81 -2.08 -1.88
CA TYR A 139 -2.22 -2.47 -1.88
C TYR A 139 -3.13 -1.48 -1.14
N GLY A 140 -2.58 -0.46 -0.49
CA GLY A 140 -3.35 0.48 0.33
C GLY A 140 -3.51 -0.01 1.77
N GLU A 141 -4.45 0.59 2.50
CA GLU A 141 -4.75 0.15 3.87
C GLU A 141 -5.54 -1.17 3.85
N PRO A 142 -5.34 -2.09 4.81
CA PRO A 142 -6.12 -3.31 4.89
C PRO A 142 -7.60 -3.01 5.15
N ASP A 143 -8.50 -3.83 4.59
CA ASP A 143 -9.95 -3.72 4.80
C ASP A 143 -10.32 -3.86 6.27
N PHE A 144 -9.64 -4.78 6.97
CA PHE A 144 -9.76 -4.98 8.40
C PHE A 144 -8.56 -5.74 8.98
N GLU A 145 -8.44 -5.67 10.30
CA GLU A 145 -7.40 -6.36 11.07
C GLU A 145 -8.04 -7.29 12.09
N LEU A 146 -7.46 -8.48 12.26
CA LEU A 146 -7.88 -9.46 13.27
C LEU A 146 -6.67 -10.01 14.02
N PHE A 147 -6.85 -10.46 15.26
CA PHE A 147 -5.83 -11.16 16.03
C PHE A 147 -5.71 -12.62 15.60
N ALA A 148 -4.48 -13.08 15.39
CA ALA A 148 -4.20 -14.47 15.10
C ALA A 148 -4.02 -15.26 16.43
N PRO A 149 -4.79 -16.32 16.67
CA PRO A 149 -4.92 -16.95 17.99
C PRO A 149 -3.65 -17.65 18.47
N GLN A 150 -2.71 -17.96 17.58
CA GLN A 150 -1.61 -18.89 17.87
C GLN A 150 -0.25 -18.24 18.16
N VAL A 151 -0.08 -16.93 17.94
CA VAL A 151 1.28 -16.38 17.84
C VAL A 151 1.67 -15.50 19.01
N ASN A 152 0.75 -14.68 19.54
CA ASN A 152 0.82 -13.88 20.77
C ASN A 152 -0.16 -12.69 20.63
N GLU A 153 -0.41 -11.95 21.70
CA GLU A 153 -1.26 -10.74 21.72
C GLU A 153 -0.80 -9.64 20.74
N ASN A 154 0.43 -9.72 20.24
CA ASN A 154 1.04 -8.73 19.36
C ASN A 154 1.04 -9.16 17.89
N VAL A 155 0.27 -10.17 17.47
CA VAL A 155 0.21 -10.58 16.07
C VAL A 155 -1.19 -10.37 15.49
N LYS A 156 -1.22 -9.62 14.39
CA LYS A 156 -2.43 -9.32 13.65
C LYS A 156 -2.34 -9.84 12.22
N ALA A 157 -3.46 -10.36 11.75
CA ALA A 157 -3.77 -10.58 10.34
C ALA A 157 -4.33 -9.28 9.75
N HIS A 158 -3.66 -8.74 8.73
CA HIS A 158 -4.10 -7.58 7.96
C HIS A 158 -4.69 -8.11 6.66
N VAL A 159 -5.99 -7.91 6.45
CA VAL A 159 -6.74 -8.55 5.36
C VAL A 159 -6.97 -7.56 4.23
N PHE A 160 -6.62 -7.97 3.01
CA PHE A 160 -6.78 -7.27 1.75
C PHE A 160 -7.69 -8.12 0.86
N LEU A 161 -8.98 -7.79 0.85
CA LEU A 161 -10.04 -8.60 0.26
C LEU A 161 -10.03 -8.58 -1.26
N ASP A 162 -9.81 -7.41 -1.87
CA ASP A 162 -9.79 -7.23 -3.32
C ASP A 162 -8.57 -7.91 -3.95
N GLU A 163 -7.49 -8.02 -3.19
CA GLU A 163 -6.25 -8.70 -3.58
C GLU A 163 -6.26 -10.20 -3.27
N GLY A 164 -7.17 -10.66 -2.40
CA GLY A 164 -7.16 -12.04 -1.92
C GLY A 164 -5.93 -12.37 -1.06
N LEU A 165 -5.54 -11.45 -0.17
CA LEU A 165 -4.28 -11.51 0.58
C LEU A 165 -4.47 -11.27 2.08
N VAL A 166 -3.79 -12.06 2.91
CA VAL A 166 -3.63 -11.77 4.35
C VAL A 166 -2.15 -11.66 4.69
N ILE A 167 -1.78 -10.62 5.42
CA ILE A 167 -0.45 -10.45 6.00
C ILE A 167 -0.53 -10.60 7.51
N VAL A 168 -0.03 -11.74 8.01
CA VAL A 168 0.05 -12.01 9.46
C VAL A 168 1.38 -11.47 9.96
N ALA A 169 1.34 -10.37 10.70
CA ALA A 169 2.53 -9.67 11.16
C ALA A 169 2.47 -9.34 12.66
N ASN A 170 3.64 -9.31 13.28
CA ASN A 170 3.78 -8.83 14.64
C ASN A 170 3.77 -7.30 14.65
N ILE A 171 2.83 -6.71 15.39
CA ILE A 171 2.58 -5.26 15.43
C ILE A 171 3.73 -4.49 16.08
N SER A 172 4.48 -5.11 16.99
CA SER A 172 5.52 -4.45 17.78
C SER A 172 6.82 -4.30 17.00
N ASN A 173 7.22 -5.34 16.27
CA ASN A 173 8.47 -5.33 15.50
C ASN A 173 8.25 -5.29 13.98
N LYS A 174 7.00 -5.25 13.52
CA LYS A 174 6.57 -5.20 12.11
C LYS A 174 7.07 -6.37 11.25
N VAL A 175 7.44 -7.48 11.89
CA VAL A 175 7.90 -8.69 11.20
C VAL A 175 6.70 -9.48 10.72
N ILE A 176 6.72 -9.84 9.44
CA ILE A 176 5.71 -10.74 8.85
C ILE A 176 6.05 -12.17 9.26
N ASN A 177 5.07 -12.87 9.79
CA ASN A 177 5.17 -14.28 10.15
C ASN A 177 4.67 -15.18 9.02
N GLN A 178 3.55 -14.79 8.39
CA GLN A 178 2.90 -15.59 7.35
C GLN A 178 2.19 -14.68 6.34
N THR A 179 2.06 -15.20 5.12
CA THR A 179 1.23 -14.65 4.06
C THR A 179 0.22 -15.69 3.65
N TRP A 180 -1.05 -15.29 3.52
CA TRP A 180 -2.11 -16.15 3.02
C TRP A 180 -2.65 -15.60 1.70
N HIS A 181 -2.92 -16.49 0.75
CA HIS A 181 -3.51 -16.17 -0.54
C HIS A 181 -4.82 -16.92 -0.72
N PHE A 182 -5.85 -16.22 -1.18
CA PHE A 182 -7.19 -16.74 -1.48
C PHE A 182 -7.75 -16.01 -2.70
N GLU A 183 -8.87 -16.50 -3.25
CA GLU A 183 -9.57 -15.75 -4.31
C GLU A 183 -10.21 -14.48 -3.73
N PRO A 184 -10.10 -13.32 -4.40
CA PRO A 184 -10.74 -12.09 -3.95
C PRO A 184 -12.21 -12.28 -3.59
N THR A 185 -12.63 -11.71 -2.46
CA THR A 185 -13.95 -12.00 -1.88
C THR A 185 -14.43 -10.92 -0.92
N ASP A 186 -15.62 -11.07 -0.36
CA ASP A 186 -16.17 -10.16 0.66
C ASP A 186 -15.84 -10.59 2.10
N THR A 187 -16.09 -9.71 3.06
CA THR A 187 -15.82 -9.96 4.48
C THR A 187 -16.55 -11.20 5.00
N GLU A 188 -17.81 -11.42 4.62
CA GLU A 188 -18.62 -12.53 5.14
C GLU A 188 -18.05 -13.88 4.67
N THR A 189 -17.76 -13.97 3.38
CA THR A 189 -17.18 -15.14 2.74
C THR A 189 -15.77 -15.42 3.27
N PHE A 190 -14.95 -14.39 3.45
CA PHE A 190 -13.63 -14.51 4.08
C PHE A 190 -13.75 -15.08 5.50
N MET A 191 -14.60 -14.50 6.35
CA MET A 191 -14.77 -14.95 7.73
C MET A 191 -15.31 -16.37 7.81
N LEU A 192 -16.18 -16.75 6.87
CA LEU A 192 -16.73 -18.09 6.81
C LEU A 192 -15.70 -19.15 6.42
N ASN A 193 -14.79 -18.83 5.50
CA ASN A 193 -13.87 -19.82 4.94
C ASN A 193 -12.50 -19.81 5.64
N TRP A 194 -11.91 -18.63 5.84
CA TRP A 194 -10.49 -18.48 6.26
C TRP A 194 -10.35 -17.76 7.60
N GLY A 195 -11.27 -16.85 7.92
CA GLY A 195 -11.20 -16.02 9.12
C GLY A 195 -11.72 -16.66 10.41
N ARG A 196 -12.27 -17.89 10.39
CA ARG A 196 -12.94 -18.50 11.56
C ARG A 196 -12.09 -18.60 12.82
N GLN A 197 -10.78 -18.76 12.66
CA GLN A 197 -9.85 -18.86 13.78
C GLN A 197 -9.36 -17.48 14.24
N LEU A 198 -9.57 -16.45 13.45
CA LEU A 198 -9.16 -15.09 13.77
C LEU A 198 -10.18 -14.43 14.70
N SER A 199 -9.71 -13.53 15.56
CA SER A 199 -10.52 -12.87 16.58
C SER A 199 -10.45 -11.36 16.46
N THR A 200 -11.53 -10.64 16.77
CA THR A 200 -11.49 -9.18 16.93
C THR A 200 -10.83 -8.75 18.24
N GLU A 201 -10.69 -9.68 19.18
CA GLU A 201 -10.09 -9.46 20.50
C GLU A 201 -8.76 -10.21 20.62
N ALA A 202 -7.78 -9.59 21.30
CA ALA A 202 -6.54 -10.26 21.63
C ALA A 202 -6.83 -11.40 22.60
N THR A 203 -6.61 -12.65 22.17
CA THR A 203 -6.69 -13.80 23.07
C THR A 203 -5.50 -13.73 24.03
N GLN A 204 -5.77 -13.62 25.34
CA GLN A 204 -4.69 -13.77 26.31
C GLN A 204 -4.15 -15.21 26.22
N PRO A 205 -2.83 -15.40 26.14
CA PRO A 205 -2.28 -16.75 26.20
C PRO A 205 -2.73 -17.36 27.52
N GLU A 206 -3.44 -18.49 27.48
CA GLU A 206 -3.74 -19.25 28.68
C GLU A 206 -2.43 -19.44 29.45
N ALA A 207 -2.38 -18.93 30.68
CA ALA A 207 -1.21 -19.10 31.51
C ALA A 207 -0.93 -20.59 31.62
N PHE A 208 0.16 -21.06 31.01
CA PHE A 208 0.56 -22.46 31.11
C PHE A 208 0.54 -22.88 32.59
N PRO A 209 -0.25 -23.89 32.98
CA PRO A 209 -0.17 -24.42 34.33
C PRO A 209 1.27 -24.89 34.55
N ARG A 210 1.91 -24.31 35.57
CA ARG A 210 3.29 -24.61 35.97
C ARG A 210 3.44 -26.04 36.47
#